data_AF-A0A960B4J1-F1
#
_entry.id   AF-A0A960B4J1-F1
#
_cell.length_a   1.000
_cell.length_b   1.000
_cell.length_c   1.000
_cell.angle_alpha   90.00
_cell.angle_beta   90.00
_cell.angle_gamma   90.00
#
_symmetry.space_group_name_H-M   'P 1'
#
loop_
_entity.id
_entity.type
_entity.pdbx_description
1 polymer ?
#
loop_
_entity_poly.entity_id
_entity_poly.type
_entity_poly.pdbx_seq_one_letter_code
_entity_poly.pdbx_strand_id
1 'polypeptide(L)'
;MTFDARNSVDKGLHHLAGRLDPIIGARLAPSLGGLPWPTILTEIDKMRGKPPKSYAATDLQSQLKAITERLGNLGFPFDDHTRLVSALGSELRIVRNRWAHHDELTTLDAWRAHDFAVRLLEHFGDREGVAGASSLRDGAFDALAEEKGVAAHPASAEPEQALVSPVPPVDVRAVADVVRPDPVVLTRSDAASTPTIGAERFEFESWTVVPVGDVAVLDDLPKKAAKEKVRAVATEIAGFEGPIHIDRLAQLTAASFGVQRLWSAREKKLTYQIRQTGLLVDDDKFVWPTDLDPKTWDEFRPNDSTVDRPFTQISPIEIANAMRLLRSGTPHLSTIDLDAATLRTFGRKRKTKQFAAHLSKARALV
;
A
#
# COMPACT_ATOMS: atom_id res chain seq x y z
N MET A 1 4.37 -20.62 31.87
CA MET A 1 3.19 -20.76 30.98
C MET A 1 3.63 -20.36 29.59
N THR A 2 3.27 -21.11 28.55
CA THR A 2 3.64 -20.73 27.18
C THR A 2 3.02 -19.38 26.82
N PHE A 3 3.82 -18.46 26.28
CA PHE A 3 3.34 -17.14 25.85
C PHE A 3 2.31 -17.27 24.71
N ASP A 4 1.15 -16.64 24.87
CA ASP A 4 0.11 -16.61 23.85
C ASP A 4 0.30 -15.38 22.95
N ALA A 5 1.01 -15.60 21.83
CA ALA A 5 1.32 -14.55 20.86
C ALA A 5 0.07 -13.92 20.24
N ARG A 6 -0.98 -14.70 19.98
CA ARG A 6 -2.20 -14.19 19.36
C ARG A 6 -2.96 -13.27 20.31
N ASN A 7 -3.11 -13.67 21.57
CA ASN A 7 -3.70 -12.83 22.61
C ASN A 7 -2.85 -11.59 22.90
N SER A 8 -1.52 -11.71 22.83
CA SER A 8 -0.63 -10.55 22.96
C SER A 8 -0.85 -9.54 21.82
N VAL A 9 -0.88 -10.00 20.57
CA VAL A 9 -1.19 -9.16 19.40
C VAL A 9 -2.57 -8.52 19.56
N ASP A 10 -3.60 -9.28 19.94
CA ASP A 10 -4.94 -8.77 20.18
C ASP A 10 -4.96 -7.57 21.14
N LYS A 11 -4.29 -7.69 22.29
CA LYS A 11 -4.15 -6.60 23.26
C LYS A 11 -3.45 -5.37 22.68
N GLY A 12 -2.39 -5.57 21.89
CA GLY A 12 -1.67 -4.48 21.23
C GLY A 12 -2.50 -3.76 20.19
N LEU A 13 -3.23 -4.50 19.36
CA LEU A 13 -4.14 -3.93 18.36
C LEU A 13 -5.28 -3.15 19.03
N HIS A 14 -5.89 -3.69 20.09
CA HIS A 14 -6.91 -2.98 20.86
C HIS A 14 -6.37 -1.71 21.54
N HIS A 15 -5.18 -1.79 22.13
CA HIS A 15 -4.51 -0.63 22.74
C HIS A 15 -4.29 0.46 21.70
N LEU A 16 -3.68 0.12 20.56
CA LEU A 16 -3.45 1.06 19.47
C LEU A 16 -4.75 1.68 18.95
N ALA A 17 -5.81 0.87 18.80
CA ALA A 17 -7.10 1.35 18.34
C ALA A 17 -7.71 2.43 19.24
N GLY A 18 -7.56 2.28 20.56
CA GLY A 18 -8.02 3.27 21.54
C GLY A 18 -7.25 4.59 21.49
N ARG A 19 -6.01 4.59 20.98
CA ARG A 19 -5.16 5.78 20.90
C ARG A 19 -5.28 6.53 19.58
N LEU A 20 -5.45 5.82 18.46
CA LEU A 20 -5.42 6.44 17.14
C LEU A 20 -6.65 7.31 16.84
N ASP A 21 -7.83 6.98 17.35
CA ASP A 21 -9.05 7.76 17.08
C ASP A 21 -8.90 9.26 17.46
N PRO A 22 -8.57 9.63 18.72
CA PRO A 22 -8.40 11.04 19.08
C PRO A 22 -7.25 11.72 18.31
N ILE A 23 -6.18 10.99 17.97
CA ILE A 23 -5.04 11.53 17.20
C ILE A 23 -5.49 11.89 15.78
N ILE A 24 -6.20 10.98 15.11
CA ILE A 24 -6.71 11.18 13.76
C ILE A 24 -7.74 12.31 13.74
N GLY A 25 -8.68 12.29 14.69
CA GLY A 25 -9.71 13.31 14.83
C GLY A 25 -9.11 14.71 15.00
N ALA A 26 -8.14 14.88 15.90
CA ALA A 26 -7.50 16.18 16.13
C ALA A 26 -6.75 16.70 14.90
N ARG A 27 -6.06 15.80 14.16
CA ARG A 27 -5.28 16.17 12.98
C ARG A 27 -6.15 16.59 11.79
N LEU A 28 -7.29 15.93 11.59
CA LEU A 28 -8.18 16.16 10.45
C LEU A 28 -9.30 17.18 10.73
N ALA A 29 -9.59 17.50 12.00
CA ALA A 29 -10.64 18.45 12.38
C ALA A 29 -10.61 19.79 11.60
N PRO A 30 -9.45 20.43 11.35
CA PRO A 30 -9.41 21.68 10.59
C PRO A 30 -9.95 21.57 9.15
N SER A 31 -9.87 20.38 8.55
CA SER A 31 -10.27 20.12 7.16
C SER A 31 -11.71 19.60 7.03
N LEU A 32 -12.34 19.18 8.13
CA LEU A 32 -13.60 18.44 8.12
C LEU A 32 -14.85 19.29 8.36
N GLY A 33 -14.71 20.54 8.83
CA GLY A 33 -15.86 21.43 9.06
C GLY A 33 -16.89 20.85 10.05
N GLY A 34 -16.46 20.02 11.00
CA GLY A 34 -17.31 19.36 11.99
C GLY A 34 -17.83 17.96 11.59
N LEU A 35 -17.49 17.46 10.41
CA LEU A 35 -17.78 16.08 10.01
C LEU A 35 -16.87 15.08 10.76
N PRO A 36 -17.34 13.85 11.02
CA PRO A 36 -16.50 12.82 11.62
C PRO A 36 -15.42 12.39 10.61
N TRP A 37 -14.19 12.16 11.09
CA TRP A 37 -13.06 11.85 10.20
C TRP A 37 -13.24 10.63 9.28
N PRO A 38 -14.01 9.57 9.62
CA PRO A 38 -14.25 8.46 8.70
C PRO A 38 -14.93 8.86 7.39
N THR A 39 -15.59 10.03 7.33
CA THR A 39 -16.15 10.58 6.09
C THR A 39 -15.09 10.71 4.99
N ILE A 40 -13.84 11.05 5.33
CA ILE A 40 -12.74 11.12 4.36
C ILE A 40 -12.52 9.78 3.67
N LEU A 41 -12.58 8.66 4.39
CA LEU A 41 -12.39 7.34 3.80
C LEU A 41 -13.51 6.96 2.85
N THR A 42 -14.75 7.32 3.17
CA THR A 42 -15.90 7.15 2.28
C THR A 42 -15.74 7.98 1.00
N GLU A 43 -15.27 9.22 1.10
CA GLU A 43 -14.98 10.06 -0.07
C GLU A 43 -13.82 9.51 -0.92
N ILE A 44 -12.76 8.99 -0.29
CA ILE A 44 -11.64 8.35 -1.01
C ILE A 44 -12.09 7.12 -1.77
N ASP A 45 -12.90 6.26 -1.15
CA ASP A 45 -13.42 5.07 -1.82
C ASP A 45 -14.26 5.45 -3.04
N LYS A 46 -15.14 6.44 -2.89
CA LYS A 46 -15.91 6.98 -4.00
C LYS A 46 -15.02 7.51 -5.12
N MET A 47 -13.98 8.27 -4.78
CA MET A 47 -12.99 8.77 -5.75
C MET A 47 -12.22 7.64 -6.45
N ARG A 48 -12.03 6.49 -5.80
CA ARG A 48 -11.35 5.32 -6.38
C ARG A 48 -12.29 4.38 -7.14
N GLY A 49 -13.57 4.74 -7.27
CA GLY A 49 -14.58 3.89 -7.92
C GLY A 49 -14.94 2.65 -7.10
N LYS A 50 -14.74 2.68 -5.78
CA LYS A 50 -15.11 1.60 -4.86
C LYS A 50 -16.57 1.73 -4.41
N PRO A 51 -17.26 0.62 -4.12
CA PRO A 51 -18.61 0.68 -3.58
C PRO A 51 -18.63 1.39 -2.22
N PRO A 52 -19.73 2.07 -1.87
CA PRO A 52 -19.82 2.79 -0.61
C PRO A 52 -19.67 1.83 0.57
N LYS A 53 -18.77 2.21 1.50
CA LYS A 53 -18.50 1.47 2.72
C LYS A 53 -18.66 2.38 3.94
N SER A 54 -19.20 1.80 5.02
CA SER A 54 -19.26 2.45 6.33
C SER A 54 -17.97 2.21 7.09
N TYR A 55 -17.42 3.26 7.68
CA TYR A 55 -16.19 3.24 8.45
C TYR A 55 -16.47 3.66 9.89
N ALA A 56 -15.88 2.95 10.84
CA ALA A 56 -15.99 3.27 12.26
C ALA A 56 -14.70 3.91 12.75
N ALA A 57 -14.82 4.99 13.53
CA ALA A 57 -13.67 5.71 14.08
C ALA A 57 -12.83 4.84 15.05
N THR A 58 -13.45 3.82 15.65
CA THR A 58 -12.84 2.87 16.57
C THR A 58 -12.27 1.62 15.90
N ASP A 59 -12.48 1.43 14.60
CA ASP A 59 -11.95 0.26 13.88
C ASP A 59 -10.50 0.51 13.45
N LEU A 60 -9.59 -0.33 13.94
CA LEU A 60 -8.16 -0.20 13.65
C LEU A 60 -7.84 -0.27 12.15
N GLN A 61 -8.58 -1.07 11.37
CA GLN A 61 -8.35 -1.13 9.92
C GLN A 61 -8.64 0.22 9.26
N SER A 62 -9.72 0.88 9.68
CA SER A 62 -10.09 2.24 9.25
C SER A 62 -9.03 3.26 9.66
N GLN A 63 -8.58 3.19 10.91
CA GLN A 63 -7.56 4.11 11.44
C GLN A 63 -6.21 3.96 10.73
N LEU A 64 -5.75 2.72 10.56
CA LEU A 64 -4.51 2.44 9.82
C LEU A 64 -4.63 2.91 8.36
N LYS A 65 -5.80 2.74 7.73
CA LYS A 65 -6.07 3.28 6.39
C LYS A 65 -5.93 4.80 6.33
N ALA A 66 -6.48 5.52 7.30
CA ALA A 66 -6.41 6.98 7.34
C ALA A 66 -4.98 7.52 7.50
N ILE A 67 -4.12 6.83 8.25
CA ILE A 67 -2.76 7.33 8.51
C ILE A 67 -1.73 6.90 7.45
N THR A 68 -1.98 5.82 6.69
CA THR A 68 -1.01 5.29 5.70
C THR A 68 -1.27 5.72 4.26
N GLU A 69 -2.49 6.17 3.93
CA GLU A 69 -2.89 6.46 2.55
C GLU A 69 -2.96 7.95 2.26
N ARG A 70 -2.82 8.34 0.98
CA ARG A 70 -3.03 9.72 0.55
C ARG A 70 -4.52 10.07 0.65
N LEU A 71 -4.83 11.15 1.38
CA LEU A 71 -6.18 11.64 1.62
C LEU A 71 -6.59 12.73 0.61
N GLY A 72 -6.55 12.38 -0.68
CA GLY A 72 -6.80 13.31 -1.79
C GLY A 72 -5.90 14.55 -1.72
N ASN A 73 -6.49 15.74 -1.74
CA ASN A 73 -5.78 17.02 -1.68
C ASN A 73 -5.12 17.28 -0.31
N LEU A 74 -5.50 16.55 0.74
CA LEU A 74 -4.84 16.65 2.05
C LEU A 74 -3.47 15.96 2.07
N GLY A 75 -3.11 15.24 0.99
CA GLY A 75 -1.81 14.58 0.89
C GLY A 75 -1.66 13.47 1.94
N PHE A 76 -0.52 13.44 2.62
CA PHE A 76 -0.23 12.51 3.71
C PHE A 76 -0.17 13.26 5.04
N PRO A 77 -1.31 13.59 5.67
CA PRO A 77 -1.32 14.49 6.83
C PRO A 77 -0.64 13.90 8.08
N PHE A 78 -0.44 12.58 8.11
CA PHE A 78 0.18 11.85 9.20
C PHE A 78 1.61 11.44 8.92
N ASP A 79 2.15 11.75 7.74
CA ASP A 79 3.48 11.32 7.35
C ASP A 79 4.34 12.51 6.94
N ASP A 80 5.64 12.30 6.95
CA ASP A 80 6.62 13.27 6.48
C ASP A 80 7.40 12.71 5.28
N HIS A 81 8.46 13.42 4.89
CA HIS A 81 9.33 13.01 3.80
C HIS A 81 10.05 11.67 4.05
N THR A 82 10.13 11.21 5.30
CA THR A 82 10.75 9.93 5.69
C THR A 82 9.81 8.74 5.50
N ARG A 83 8.50 8.98 5.32
CA ARG A 83 7.49 7.93 5.11
C ARG A 83 7.39 6.93 6.27
N LEU A 84 7.77 7.35 7.48
CA LEU A 84 7.84 6.50 8.66
C LEU A 84 6.46 5.93 9.00
N VAL A 85 5.42 6.75 9.01
CA VAL A 85 4.06 6.31 9.38
C VAL A 85 3.51 5.33 8.37
N SER A 86 3.73 5.57 7.07
CA SER A 86 3.36 4.61 6.02
C SER A 86 4.07 3.26 6.17
N ALA A 87 5.36 3.27 6.53
CA ALA A 87 6.12 2.04 6.71
C ALA A 87 5.64 1.24 7.94
N LEU A 88 5.55 1.89 9.10
CA LEU A 88 5.09 1.25 10.35
C LEU A 88 3.63 0.80 10.25
N GLY A 89 2.77 1.65 9.70
CA GLY A 89 1.35 1.36 9.53
C GLY A 89 1.09 0.19 8.58
N SER A 90 1.88 0.05 7.50
CA SER A 90 1.78 -1.10 6.59
C SER A 90 2.08 -2.43 7.27
N GLU A 91 3.09 -2.49 8.15
CA GLU A 91 3.35 -3.69 8.96
C GLU A 91 2.19 -4.02 9.89
N LEU A 92 1.65 -3.00 10.57
CA LEU A 92 0.50 -3.16 11.46
C LEU A 92 -0.74 -3.64 10.70
N ARG A 93 -0.95 -3.18 9.46
CA ARG A 93 -2.03 -3.66 8.58
C ARG A 93 -1.86 -5.13 8.25
N ILE A 94 -0.65 -5.56 7.90
CA ILE A 94 -0.34 -6.96 7.60
C ILE A 94 -0.56 -7.86 8.82
N VAL A 95 -0.05 -7.47 9.99
CA VAL A 95 -0.25 -8.24 11.24
C VAL A 95 -1.72 -8.28 11.63
N ARG A 96 -2.44 -7.16 11.54
CA ARG A 96 -3.89 -7.11 11.79
C ARG A 96 -4.66 -8.03 10.85
N ASN A 97 -4.34 -8.05 9.56
CA ASN A 97 -4.99 -8.94 8.59
C ASN A 97 -4.75 -10.41 8.93
N ARG A 98 -3.50 -10.79 9.24
CA ARG A 98 -3.17 -12.15 9.73
C ARG A 98 -3.96 -12.51 11.00
N TRP A 99 -4.06 -11.58 11.95
CA TRP A 99 -4.88 -11.76 13.15
C TRP A 99 -6.35 -12.00 12.79
N ALA A 100 -6.95 -11.18 11.92
CA ALA A 100 -8.33 -11.29 11.50
C ALA A 100 -8.64 -12.60 10.74
N HIS A 101 -7.67 -13.13 10.00
CA HIS A 101 -7.81 -14.39 9.25
C HIS A 101 -7.51 -15.66 10.06
N HIS A 102 -7.23 -15.53 11.36
CA HIS A 102 -6.84 -16.67 12.21
C HIS A 102 -5.54 -17.36 11.76
N ASP A 103 -4.65 -16.62 11.10
CA ASP A 103 -3.33 -17.13 10.75
C ASP A 103 -2.49 -17.36 12.01
N GLU A 104 -1.49 -18.24 11.89
CA GLU A 104 -0.52 -18.49 12.96
C GLU A 104 0.33 -17.23 13.21
N LEU A 105 0.36 -16.77 14.46
CA LEU A 105 1.17 -15.63 14.92
C LEU A 105 2.24 -16.11 15.89
N THR A 106 3.47 -15.68 15.68
CA THR A 106 4.63 -16.07 16.51
C THR A 106 4.91 -15.03 17.60
N THR A 107 5.70 -15.40 18.61
CA THR A 107 6.22 -14.48 19.63
C THR A 107 6.94 -13.29 19.00
N LEU A 108 7.69 -13.53 17.93
CA LEU A 108 8.37 -12.48 17.16
C LEU A 108 7.38 -11.53 16.46
N ASP A 109 6.28 -12.05 15.89
CA ASP A 109 5.24 -11.21 15.29
C ASP A 109 4.59 -10.31 16.35
N ALA A 110 4.35 -10.82 17.57
CA ALA A 110 3.81 -10.04 18.68
C ALA A 110 4.76 -8.92 19.11
N TRP A 111 6.03 -9.23 19.35
CA TRP A 111 7.03 -8.23 19.70
C TRP A 111 7.18 -7.15 18.63
N ARG A 112 7.28 -7.53 17.34
CA ARG A 112 7.37 -6.58 16.22
C ARG A 112 6.15 -5.68 16.14
N ALA A 113 4.94 -6.24 16.27
CA ALA A 113 3.71 -5.46 16.23
C ALA A 113 3.68 -4.38 17.34
N HIS A 114 4.10 -4.75 18.55
CA HIS A 114 4.17 -3.81 19.67
C HIS A 114 5.26 -2.76 19.48
N ASP A 115 6.43 -3.14 18.94
CA ASP A 115 7.49 -2.18 18.59
C ASP A 115 7.02 -1.14 17.56
N PHE A 116 6.32 -1.58 16.52
CA PHE A 116 5.74 -0.68 15.54
C PHE A 116 4.67 0.24 16.14
N ALA A 117 3.83 -0.27 17.04
CA ALA A 117 2.86 0.54 17.77
C ALA A 117 3.54 1.59 18.67
N VAL A 118 4.60 1.22 19.39
CA VAL A 118 5.39 2.15 20.22
C VAL A 118 5.93 3.28 19.35
N ARG A 119 6.68 2.96 18.28
CA ARG A 119 7.33 3.95 17.42
C ARG A 119 6.33 4.86 16.71
N LEU A 120 5.16 4.31 16.34
CA LEU A 120 4.07 5.07 15.74
C LEU A 120 3.48 6.07 16.74
N LEU A 121 3.20 5.65 17.97
CA LEU A 121 2.66 6.51 19.03
C LEU A 121 3.69 7.54 19.53
N GLU A 122 4.98 7.19 19.53
CA GLU A 122 6.08 8.11 19.78
C GLU A 122 6.12 9.22 18.71
N HIS A 123 5.99 8.86 17.43
CA HIS A 123 5.93 9.82 16.34
C HIS A 123 4.75 10.79 16.48
N PHE A 124 3.60 10.31 16.97
CA PHE A 124 2.43 11.15 17.26
C PHE A 124 2.49 11.88 18.60
N GLY A 125 3.52 11.66 19.42
CA GLY A 125 3.68 12.31 20.73
C GLY A 125 2.71 11.81 21.82
N ASP A 126 2.10 10.64 21.63
CA ASP A 126 1.10 10.09 22.56
C ASP A 126 1.76 9.33 23.73
N ARG A 127 2.23 10.06 24.74
CA ARG A 127 2.99 9.49 25.87
C ARG A 127 2.28 8.37 26.62
N GLU A 128 0.97 8.50 26.80
CA GLU A 128 0.16 7.48 27.50
C GLU A 128 0.06 6.20 26.65
N GLY A 129 -0.19 6.34 25.34
CA GLY A 129 -0.17 5.22 24.41
C GLY A 129 1.19 4.55 24.33
N VAL A 130 2.28 5.32 24.31
CA VAL A 130 3.65 4.78 24.30
C VAL A 130 3.92 3.92 25.53
N ALA A 131 3.52 4.36 26.74
CA ALA A 131 3.71 3.60 27.96
C ALA A 131 2.98 2.24 27.93
N GLY A 132 1.72 2.22 27.46
CA GLY A 132 0.95 0.99 27.33
C GLY A 132 1.51 0.03 26.28
N ALA A 133 1.89 0.56 25.11
CA ALA A 133 2.49 -0.23 24.04
C ALA A 133 3.87 -0.78 24.42
N SER A 134 4.67 -0.01 25.16
CA SER A 134 5.99 -0.42 25.65
C SER A 134 5.89 -1.58 26.63
N SER A 135 4.91 -1.53 27.55
CA SER A 135 4.65 -2.63 28.49
C SER A 135 4.32 -3.95 27.76
N LEU A 136 3.54 -3.88 26.68
CA LEU A 136 3.22 -5.05 25.84
C LEU A 136 4.44 -5.53 25.05
N ARG A 137 5.22 -4.60 24.48
CA ARG A 137 6.46 -4.90 23.75
C ARG A 137 7.46 -5.62 24.64
N ASP A 138 7.71 -5.10 25.84
CA ASP A 138 8.71 -5.62 26.76
C ASP A 138 8.30 -7.03 27.25
N GLY A 139 7.01 -7.24 27.58
CA GLY A 139 6.51 -8.58 27.90
C GLY A 139 6.61 -9.59 26.75
N ALA A 140 6.43 -9.15 25.50
CA ALA A 140 6.65 -10.00 24.32
C ALA A 140 8.14 -10.25 24.06
N PHE A 141 9.01 -9.27 24.36
CA PHE A 141 10.45 -9.40 24.25
C PHE A 141 11.00 -10.41 25.25
N ASP A 142 10.57 -10.35 26.51
CA ASP A 142 10.98 -11.29 27.55
C ASP A 142 10.62 -12.73 27.17
N ALA A 143 9.40 -12.94 26.66
CA ALA A 143 8.97 -14.25 26.16
C ALA A 143 9.80 -14.71 24.95
N LEU A 144 10.16 -13.80 24.04
CA LEU A 144 11.01 -14.11 22.90
C LEU A 144 12.44 -14.47 23.33
N ALA A 145 13.00 -13.77 24.33
CA ALA A 145 14.32 -14.04 24.89
C ALA A 145 14.35 -15.42 25.57
N GLU A 146 13.31 -15.76 26.33
CA GLU A 146 13.13 -17.08 26.93
C GLU A 146 13.05 -18.19 25.85
N GLU A 147 12.24 -17.99 24.80
CA GLU A 147 12.11 -18.94 23.68
C GLU A 147 13.45 -19.18 22.96
N LYS A 148 14.28 -18.15 22.84
CA LYS A 148 15.61 -18.23 22.20
C LYS A 148 16.72 -18.70 23.14
N GLY A 149 16.44 -18.92 24.43
CA GLY A 149 17.43 -19.31 25.42
C GLY A 149 18.50 -18.24 25.68
N VAL A 150 18.20 -16.97 25.40
CA VAL A 150 19.10 -15.84 25.63
C VAL A 150 18.82 -15.31 27.03
N ALA A 151 19.69 -15.63 28.00
CA ALA A 151 19.62 -14.98 29.32
C ALA A 151 19.89 -13.47 29.14
N ALA A 152 19.01 -12.63 29.71
CA ALA A 152 19.16 -11.19 29.68
C ALA A 152 20.53 -10.79 30.24
N HIS A 153 21.40 -10.27 29.37
CA HIS A 153 22.62 -9.58 29.80
C HIS A 153 22.24 -8.13 30.14
N PRO A 154 22.70 -7.57 31.26
CA PRO A 154 22.42 -6.18 31.60
C PRO A 154 23.13 -5.23 30.63
N ALA A 155 22.60 -4.02 30.59
CA ALA A 155 22.84 -2.98 29.60
C ALA A 155 24.31 -2.58 29.36
N SER A 156 24.47 -2.00 28.16
CA SER A 156 25.52 -1.09 27.70
C SER A 156 26.77 -1.72 27.09
N ALA A 157 26.75 -1.84 25.76
CA ALA A 157 27.93 -1.60 24.94
C ALA A 157 27.64 -0.35 24.09
N GLU A 158 28.53 0.63 24.18
CA GLU A 158 28.53 1.85 23.38
C GLU A 158 28.42 1.52 21.87
N PRO A 159 27.74 2.35 21.07
CA PRO A 159 27.60 2.09 19.65
C PRO A 159 28.96 2.24 18.96
N GLU A 160 29.54 1.11 18.55
CA GLU A 160 30.60 1.09 17.56
C GLU A 160 29.99 1.55 16.22
N GLN A 161 30.43 2.74 15.79
CA GLN A 161 29.95 3.41 14.59
C GLN A 161 30.14 2.50 13.37
N ALA A 162 29.05 1.87 12.93
CA ALA A 162 29.00 1.28 11.60
C ALA A 162 29.04 2.41 10.57
N LEU A 163 30.18 2.48 9.88
CA LEU A 163 30.40 3.38 8.76
C LEU A 163 29.24 3.27 7.76
N VAL A 164 28.46 4.35 7.67
CA VAL A 164 27.44 4.55 6.65
C VAL A 164 28.14 4.56 5.30
N SER A 165 27.96 3.49 4.52
CA SER A 165 28.29 3.53 3.09
C SER A 165 27.52 4.70 2.47
N PRO A 166 28.18 5.62 1.75
CA PRO A 166 27.50 6.75 1.17
C PRO A 166 26.43 6.24 0.20
N VAL A 167 25.21 6.76 0.36
CA VAL A 167 24.22 6.78 -0.71
C VAL A 167 24.90 7.42 -1.93
N PRO A 168 24.95 6.76 -3.10
CA PRO A 168 25.50 7.40 -4.28
C PRO A 168 24.73 8.70 -4.51
N PRO A 169 25.40 9.80 -4.89
CA PRO A 169 24.69 11.03 -5.19
C PRO A 169 23.64 10.71 -6.25
N VAL A 170 22.39 11.04 -5.95
CA VAL A 170 21.37 11.17 -6.98
C VAL A 170 21.95 12.17 -7.97
N ASP A 171 22.21 11.69 -9.18
CA ASP A 171 22.71 12.50 -10.27
C ASP A 171 21.67 13.56 -10.60
N VAL A 172 21.80 14.75 -10.01
CA VAL A 172 20.95 15.90 -10.32
C VAL A 172 21.46 16.55 -11.60
N ARG A 173 21.45 15.80 -12.71
CA ARG A 173 21.65 16.32 -14.07
C ARG A 173 20.87 15.54 -15.11
N ALA A 174 19.62 15.91 -15.27
CA ALA A 174 19.14 16.52 -16.49
C ALA A 174 17.78 17.14 -16.18
N VAL A 175 17.53 18.36 -16.64
CA VAL A 175 16.15 18.78 -16.91
C VAL A 175 15.72 17.90 -18.10
N ALA A 176 15.37 16.66 -17.81
CA ALA A 176 14.81 15.75 -18.79
C ALA A 176 13.45 16.31 -19.19
N ASP A 177 13.06 16.12 -20.45
CA ASP A 177 11.69 16.30 -20.91
C ASP A 177 10.76 15.35 -20.12
N VAL A 178 10.38 15.73 -18.90
CA VAL A 178 9.43 14.98 -18.07
C VAL A 178 8.10 15.01 -18.81
N VAL A 179 7.62 13.83 -19.21
CA VAL A 179 6.31 13.71 -19.85
C VAL A 179 5.28 13.75 -18.76
N ARG A 180 4.58 14.87 -18.64
CA ARG A 180 3.48 15.06 -17.70
C ARG A 180 2.13 14.77 -18.36
N PRO A 181 1.16 14.23 -17.60
CA PRO A 181 -0.22 14.13 -18.05
C PRO A 181 -0.78 15.53 -18.38
N ASP A 182 -1.74 15.59 -19.31
CA ASP A 182 -2.45 16.84 -19.61
C ASP A 182 -3.37 17.22 -18.42
N PRO A 183 -3.51 18.50 -18.02
CA PRO A 183 -4.26 18.87 -16.82
C PRO A 183 -5.70 18.35 -16.77
N VAL A 184 -6.35 18.20 -17.93
CA VAL A 184 -7.73 17.67 -18.04
C VAL A 184 -7.88 16.27 -17.47
N VAL A 185 -6.85 15.43 -17.53
CA VAL A 185 -6.91 14.06 -17.00
C VAL A 185 -6.64 13.99 -15.50
N LEU A 186 -6.13 15.06 -14.90
CA LEU A 186 -5.84 15.18 -13.47
C LEU A 186 -7.03 15.66 -12.64
N THR A 187 -8.13 16.08 -13.28
CA THR A 187 -9.33 16.57 -12.60
C THR A 187 -10.53 15.66 -12.85
N ARG A 188 -11.33 15.41 -11.82
CA ARG A 188 -12.63 14.77 -11.93
C ARG A 188 -13.72 15.80 -12.21
N SER A 189 -14.73 15.40 -13.00
CA SER A 189 -15.86 16.25 -13.36
C SER A 189 -16.84 16.45 -12.20
N ASP A 190 -16.84 15.56 -11.21
CA ASP A 190 -17.82 15.48 -10.13
C ASP A 190 -17.26 15.93 -8.77
N ALA A 191 -16.51 17.04 -8.74
CA ALA A 191 -15.91 17.63 -7.55
C ALA A 191 -16.84 17.73 -6.32
N ALA A 192 -18.12 18.06 -6.55
CA ALA A 192 -19.12 18.20 -5.48
C ALA A 192 -19.42 16.87 -4.74
N SER A 193 -18.96 15.74 -5.30
CA SER A 193 -19.21 14.41 -4.78
C SER A 193 -18.22 14.01 -3.66
N THR A 194 -17.12 14.76 -3.50
CA THR A 194 -16.04 14.57 -2.50
C THR A 194 -15.54 15.91 -1.93
N PRO A 195 -16.38 16.64 -1.15
CA PRO A 195 -16.09 18.01 -0.71
C PRO A 195 -14.90 18.14 0.26
N THR A 196 -14.54 17.10 1.02
CA THR A 196 -13.45 17.19 2.01
C THR A 196 -12.06 16.92 1.43
N ILE A 197 -12.00 16.14 0.35
CA ILE A 197 -10.72 15.70 -0.25
C ILE A 197 -10.43 16.32 -1.62
N GLY A 198 -11.36 17.11 -2.17
CA GLY A 198 -11.18 17.85 -3.43
C GLY A 198 -11.60 17.10 -4.69
N ALA A 199 -11.26 17.70 -5.83
CA ALA A 199 -11.66 17.25 -7.18
C ALA A 199 -10.52 16.59 -7.98
N GLU A 200 -9.31 16.53 -7.42
CA GLU A 200 -8.17 15.92 -8.10
C GLU A 200 -8.43 14.44 -8.31
N ARG A 201 -7.99 13.93 -9.46
CA ARG A 201 -7.97 12.50 -9.73
C ARG A 201 -6.83 11.87 -8.95
N PHE A 202 -7.07 10.68 -8.44
CA PHE A 202 -6.03 9.93 -7.75
C PHE A 202 -4.94 9.52 -8.75
N GLU A 203 -3.74 10.08 -8.61
CA GLU A 203 -2.56 9.66 -9.37
C GLU A 203 -2.05 8.31 -8.89
N PHE A 204 -1.25 7.63 -9.72
CA PHE A 204 -0.69 6.34 -9.34
C PHE A 204 0.38 6.51 -8.26
N GLU A 205 0.24 5.74 -7.20
CA GLU A 205 1.20 5.64 -6.11
C GLU A 205 1.79 4.23 -6.07
N SER A 206 3.11 4.15 -6.02
CA SER A 206 3.81 2.89 -5.84
C SER A 206 3.79 2.48 -4.38
N TRP A 207 3.54 1.20 -4.13
CA TRP A 207 3.82 0.55 -2.87
C TRP A 207 5.28 0.78 -2.49
N THR A 208 5.49 1.22 -1.26
CA THR A 208 6.83 1.28 -0.68
C THR A 208 7.10 -0.06 -0.02
N VAL A 209 8.14 -0.77 -0.47
CA VAL A 209 8.46 -2.10 0.06
C VAL A 209 8.76 -2.01 1.54
N VAL A 210 8.04 -2.80 2.33
CA VAL A 210 8.21 -2.89 3.78
C VAL A 210 8.77 -4.28 4.14
N PRO A 211 9.89 -4.37 4.89
CA PRO A 211 10.49 -5.67 5.22
C PRO A 211 9.73 -6.48 6.29
N VAL A 212 8.80 -7.33 5.85
CA VAL A 212 7.91 -8.15 6.72
C VAL A 212 8.60 -9.41 7.27
N GLY A 213 9.66 -9.85 6.60
CA GLY A 213 10.45 -11.01 6.97
C GLY A 213 11.73 -11.12 6.14
N ASP A 214 12.45 -12.21 6.32
CA ASP A 214 13.65 -12.51 5.54
C ASP A 214 13.35 -13.53 4.43
N VAL A 215 14.38 -13.85 3.67
CA VAL A 215 14.31 -14.79 2.55
C VAL A 215 13.92 -16.21 3.00
N ALA A 216 14.14 -16.56 4.28
CA ALA A 216 13.85 -17.90 4.79
C ALA A 216 12.35 -18.21 4.70
N VAL A 217 11.48 -17.19 4.83
CA VAL A 217 10.03 -17.34 4.60
C VAL A 217 9.74 -17.84 3.18
N LEU A 218 10.47 -17.34 2.18
CA LEU A 218 10.29 -17.75 0.79
C LEU A 218 10.85 -19.15 0.51
N ASP A 219 11.93 -19.52 1.19
CA ASP A 219 12.51 -20.85 1.07
C ASP A 219 11.62 -21.91 1.77
N ASP A 220 10.93 -21.51 2.83
CA ASP A 220 9.94 -22.30 3.57
C ASP A 220 8.52 -22.27 2.98
N LEU A 221 8.33 -21.76 1.76
CA LEU A 221 7.04 -21.72 1.06
C LEU A 221 6.20 -23.02 1.05
N PRO A 222 6.77 -24.24 1.17
CA PRO A 222 5.95 -25.44 1.36
C PRO A 222 5.12 -25.45 2.66
N LYS A 223 5.59 -24.79 3.73
CA LYS A 223 4.96 -24.74 5.05
C LYS A 223 3.73 -23.82 5.06
N LYS A 224 2.73 -24.14 5.90
CA LYS A 224 1.48 -23.39 6.01
C LYS A 224 1.72 -21.93 6.41
N ALA A 225 2.45 -21.68 7.50
CA ALA A 225 2.75 -20.34 8.01
C ALA A 225 3.45 -19.44 6.96
N ALA A 226 4.38 -20.00 6.18
CA ALA A 226 5.05 -19.25 5.12
C ALA A 226 4.09 -18.84 3.99
N LYS A 227 3.18 -19.74 3.58
CA LYS A 227 2.14 -19.43 2.58
C LYS A 227 1.21 -18.33 3.07
N GLU A 228 0.74 -18.42 4.31
CA GLU A 228 -0.13 -17.41 4.93
C GLU A 228 0.55 -16.04 4.96
N LYS A 229 1.80 -15.98 5.43
CA LYS A 229 2.57 -14.73 5.48
C LYS A 229 2.78 -14.12 4.09
N VAL A 230 3.13 -14.92 3.08
CA VAL A 230 3.27 -14.45 1.69
C VAL A 230 1.95 -13.94 1.12
N ARG A 231 0.83 -14.65 1.38
CA ARG A 231 -0.50 -14.26 0.88
C ARG A 231 -1.01 -13.00 1.58
N ALA A 232 -0.75 -12.82 2.87
CA ALA A 232 -1.10 -11.61 3.60
C ALA A 232 -0.41 -10.37 3.00
N VAL A 233 0.90 -10.47 2.73
CA VAL A 233 1.66 -9.40 2.06
C VAL A 233 1.14 -9.12 0.65
N ALA A 234 0.90 -10.16 -0.14
CA ALA A 234 0.36 -9.99 -1.50
C ALA A 234 -1.04 -9.35 -1.50
N THR A 235 -1.88 -9.70 -0.52
CA THR A 235 -3.24 -9.13 -0.39
C THR A 235 -3.17 -7.66 0.00
N GLU A 236 -2.25 -7.28 0.89
CA GLU A 236 -2.05 -5.87 1.27
C GLU A 236 -1.57 -5.04 0.08
N ILE A 237 -0.53 -5.50 -0.63
CA ILE A 237 0.01 -4.80 -1.81
C ILE A 237 -1.08 -4.67 -2.89
N ALA A 238 -1.85 -5.74 -3.14
CA ALA A 238 -2.95 -5.70 -4.09
C ALA A 238 -4.03 -4.71 -3.64
N GLY A 239 -4.39 -4.67 -2.36
CA GLY A 239 -5.35 -3.70 -1.82
C GLY A 239 -4.92 -2.24 -1.99
N PHE A 240 -3.60 -1.98 -2.00
CA PHE A 240 -3.01 -0.65 -2.19
C PHE A 240 -2.85 -0.26 -3.67
N GLU A 241 -2.17 -1.09 -4.48
CA GLU A 241 -1.85 -0.78 -5.89
C GLU A 241 -2.91 -1.28 -6.90
N GLY A 242 -3.90 -2.05 -6.46
CA GLY A 242 -4.87 -2.71 -7.32
C GLY A 242 -5.68 -1.75 -8.21
N PRO A 243 -6.01 -2.15 -9.46
CA PRO A 243 -5.57 -3.35 -10.16
C PRO A 243 -4.05 -3.33 -10.44
N ILE A 244 -3.38 -4.46 -10.17
CA ILE A 244 -1.92 -4.61 -10.28
C ILE A 244 -1.55 -5.85 -11.11
N HIS A 245 -0.58 -5.74 -12.02
CA HIS A 245 -0.12 -6.89 -12.80
C HIS A 245 0.55 -7.94 -11.89
N ILE A 246 0.25 -9.22 -12.10
CA ILE A 246 0.69 -10.31 -11.21
C ILE A 246 2.22 -10.39 -11.04
N ASP A 247 2.99 -10.10 -12.10
CA ASP A 247 4.46 -10.10 -12.05
C ASP A 247 4.99 -8.96 -11.15
N ARG A 248 4.35 -7.78 -11.20
CA ARG A 248 4.69 -6.64 -10.32
C ARG A 248 4.35 -6.98 -8.87
N LEU A 249 3.18 -7.57 -8.63
CA LEU A 249 2.78 -8.02 -7.31
C LEU A 249 3.76 -9.07 -6.75
N ALA A 250 4.20 -10.03 -7.58
CA ALA A 250 5.19 -11.03 -7.18
C ALA A 250 6.54 -10.39 -6.82
N GLN A 251 7.01 -9.42 -7.61
CA GLN A 251 8.26 -8.71 -7.35
C GLN A 251 8.20 -7.89 -6.04
N LEU A 252 7.12 -7.15 -5.79
CA LEU A 252 6.94 -6.37 -4.56
C LEU A 252 6.78 -7.28 -3.32
N THR A 253 6.07 -8.39 -3.48
CA THR A 253 5.95 -9.41 -2.43
C THR A 253 7.31 -10.00 -2.12
N ALA A 254 8.11 -10.38 -3.12
CA ALA A 254 9.46 -10.90 -2.93
C ALA A 254 10.40 -9.90 -2.24
N ALA A 255 10.33 -8.63 -2.64
CA ALA A 255 11.13 -7.55 -2.06
C ALA A 255 10.83 -7.35 -0.57
N SER A 256 9.57 -7.57 -0.14
CA SER A 256 9.15 -7.52 1.26
C SER A 256 9.77 -8.63 2.14
N PHE A 257 10.40 -9.64 1.51
CA PHE A 257 11.18 -10.70 2.15
C PHE A 257 12.69 -10.61 1.81
N GLY A 258 13.18 -9.43 1.44
CA GLY A 258 14.60 -9.18 1.17
C GLY A 258 15.11 -9.64 -0.20
N VAL A 259 14.22 -10.05 -1.12
CA VAL A 259 14.62 -10.49 -2.47
C VAL A 259 14.49 -9.35 -3.47
N GLN A 260 15.62 -8.76 -3.86
CA GLN A 260 15.68 -7.67 -4.84
C GLN A 260 15.42 -8.13 -6.27
N ARG A 261 15.98 -9.29 -6.67
CA ARG A 261 15.82 -9.84 -8.01
C ARG A 261 15.04 -11.14 -7.98
N LEU A 262 13.88 -11.15 -8.63
CA LEU A 262 13.04 -12.32 -8.73
C LEU A 262 13.40 -13.17 -9.96
N TRP A 263 13.78 -14.43 -9.71
CA TRP A 263 14.09 -15.40 -10.76
C TRP A 263 12.88 -16.30 -11.06
N SER A 264 12.80 -16.82 -12.29
CA SER A 264 11.62 -17.50 -12.84
C SER A 264 11.05 -18.64 -11.99
N ALA A 265 11.89 -19.44 -11.33
CA ALA A 265 11.43 -20.53 -10.47
C ALA A 265 10.68 -20.01 -9.22
N ARG A 266 11.20 -18.94 -8.60
CA ARG A 266 10.58 -18.31 -7.42
C ARG A 266 9.37 -17.47 -7.84
N GLU A 267 9.44 -16.79 -8.98
CA GLU A 267 8.33 -16.08 -9.60
C GLU A 267 7.11 -16.98 -9.80
N LYS A 268 7.30 -18.18 -10.38
CA LYS A 268 6.22 -19.16 -10.56
C LYS A 268 5.58 -19.58 -9.24
N LYS A 269 6.38 -19.76 -8.18
CA LYS A 269 5.84 -20.10 -6.85
C LYS A 269 5.05 -18.95 -6.24
N LEU A 270 5.54 -17.72 -6.35
CA LEU A 270 4.87 -16.53 -5.83
C LEU A 270 3.58 -16.22 -6.59
N THR A 271 3.61 -16.22 -7.92
CA THR A 271 2.42 -16.05 -8.76
C THR A 271 1.38 -17.13 -8.49
N TYR A 272 1.80 -18.37 -8.23
CA TYR A 272 0.90 -19.43 -7.75
C TYR A 272 0.27 -19.05 -6.39
N GLN A 273 1.06 -18.64 -5.38
CA GLN A 273 0.50 -18.24 -4.08
C GLN A 273 -0.43 -17.02 -4.18
N ILE A 274 -0.12 -16.04 -5.03
CA ILE A 274 -0.97 -14.89 -5.31
C ILE A 274 -2.34 -15.34 -5.82
N ARG A 275 -2.39 -16.33 -6.73
CA ARG A 275 -3.66 -16.90 -7.20
C ARG A 275 -4.44 -17.67 -6.11
N GLN A 276 -3.78 -18.06 -5.03
CA GLN A 276 -4.40 -18.71 -3.87
C GLN A 276 -4.85 -17.71 -2.79
N THR A 277 -4.72 -16.40 -3.01
CA THR A 277 -5.25 -15.36 -2.09
C THR A 277 -6.78 -15.26 -2.14
N GLY A 278 -7.42 -15.77 -3.20
CA GLY A 278 -8.84 -15.58 -3.46
C GLY A 278 -9.16 -14.26 -4.18
N LEU A 279 -8.16 -13.43 -4.47
CA LEU A 279 -8.33 -12.24 -5.30
C LEU A 279 -8.61 -12.63 -6.75
N LEU A 280 -9.45 -11.83 -7.42
CA LEU A 280 -9.74 -12.02 -8.83
C LEU A 280 -8.49 -11.73 -9.66
N VAL A 281 -8.11 -12.66 -10.53
CA VAL A 281 -7.06 -12.47 -11.52
C VAL A 281 -7.69 -12.57 -12.91
N ASP A 282 -7.67 -11.48 -13.67
CA ASP A 282 -8.26 -11.45 -15.01
C ASP A 282 -7.38 -12.12 -16.07
N ASP A 283 -7.92 -12.22 -17.29
CA ASP A 283 -7.25 -12.84 -18.44
C ASP A 283 -5.97 -12.08 -18.86
N ASP A 284 -5.88 -10.80 -18.54
CA ASP A 284 -4.72 -9.95 -18.76
C ASP A 284 -3.70 -10.00 -17.61
N LYS A 285 -3.93 -10.90 -16.64
CA LYS A 285 -3.08 -11.16 -15.46
C LYS A 285 -3.02 -10.00 -14.46
N PHE A 286 -4.05 -9.18 -14.39
CA PHE A 286 -4.21 -8.19 -13.34
C PHE A 286 -4.95 -8.78 -12.14
N VAL A 287 -4.42 -8.52 -10.96
CA VAL A 287 -5.00 -8.89 -9.68
C VAL A 287 -5.84 -7.72 -9.18
N TRP A 288 -7.12 -8.00 -8.93
CA TRP A 288 -8.11 -7.02 -8.50
C TRP A 288 -8.39 -7.18 -7.00
N PRO A 289 -8.37 -6.07 -6.23
CA PRO A 289 -8.87 -6.03 -4.86
C PRO A 289 -10.30 -6.55 -4.74
N THR A 290 -10.67 -7.08 -3.58
CA THR A 290 -12.03 -7.57 -3.33
C THR A 290 -13.10 -6.49 -3.38
N ASP A 291 -12.71 -5.23 -3.23
CA ASP A 291 -13.58 -4.06 -3.26
C ASP A 291 -13.60 -3.33 -4.60
N LEU A 292 -13.02 -3.93 -5.66
CA LEU A 292 -13.08 -3.42 -7.03
C LEU A 292 -13.64 -4.47 -7.99
N ASP A 293 -14.69 -4.10 -8.73
CA ASP A 293 -15.24 -4.92 -9.79
C ASP A 293 -14.72 -4.42 -11.16
N PRO A 294 -13.96 -5.25 -11.91
CA PRO A 294 -13.45 -4.88 -13.23
C PRO A 294 -14.53 -4.43 -14.23
N LYS A 295 -15.79 -4.85 -14.03
CA LYS A 295 -16.89 -4.54 -14.95
C LYS A 295 -17.46 -3.15 -14.75
N THR A 296 -17.42 -2.64 -13.53
CA THR A 296 -18.05 -1.36 -13.16
C THR A 296 -17.02 -0.28 -12.87
N TRP A 297 -15.76 -0.65 -12.65
CA TRP A 297 -14.70 0.31 -12.37
C TRP A 297 -14.35 1.17 -13.59
N ASP A 298 -14.61 2.46 -13.48
CA ASP A 298 -14.50 3.48 -14.53
C ASP A 298 -13.41 4.53 -14.25
N GLU A 299 -12.61 4.32 -13.20
CA GLU A 299 -11.52 5.21 -12.80
C GLU A 299 -10.19 4.89 -13.50
N PHE A 300 -9.22 5.80 -13.42
CA PHE A 300 -7.86 5.57 -13.87
C PHE A 300 -6.85 6.44 -13.12
N ARG A 301 -5.59 6.00 -13.04
CA ARG A 301 -4.55 6.69 -12.26
C ARG A 301 -3.43 7.20 -13.15
N PRO A 302 -3.42 8.50 -13.50
CA PRO A 302 -2.33 9.13 -14.24
C PRO A 302 -1.00 9.05 -13.50
N ASN A 303 0.09 9.15 -14.26
CA ASN A 303 1.43 9.33 -13.70
C ASN A 303 2.33 10.03 -14.72
N ASP A 304 3.33 10.76 -14.23
CA ASP A 304 4.38 11.31 -15.10
C ASP A 304 5.47 10.27 -15.42
N SER A 305 6.45 10.67 -16.22
CA SER A 305 7.53 9.79 -16.64
C SER A 305 8.55 9.44 -15.55
N THR A 306 8.51 10.07 -14.37
CA THR A 306 9.42 9.80 -13.25
C THR A 306 9.00 8.56 -12.46
N VAL A 307 7.72 8.17 -12.56
CA VAL A 307 7.16 7.01 -11.90
C VAL A 307 7.57 5.72 -12.63
N ASP A 308 8.16 4.78 -11.89
CA ASP A 308 8.47 3.43 -12.36
C ASP A 308 7.23 2.53 -12.38
N ARG A 309 6.37 2.79 -13.36
CA ARG A 309 5.17 2.01 -13.70
C ARG A 309 5.23 1.58 -15.16
N PRO A 310 5.70 0.36 -15.48
CA PRO A 310 5.73 -0.10 -16.87
C PRO A 310 4.34 -0.02 -17.51
N PHE A 311 4.25 0.52 -18.73
CA PHE A 311 2.95 0.74 -19.38
C PHE A 311 2.18 -0.57 -19.63
N THR A 312 2.90 -1.68 -19.84
CA THR A 312 2.33 -3.03 -19.98
C THR A 312 1.81 -3.61 -18.66
N GLN A 313 2.12 -2.96 -17.52
CA GLN A 313 1.63 -3.31 -16.19
C GLN A 313 0.53 -2.34 -15.71
N ILE A 314 -0.10 -1.61 -16.64
CA ILE A 314 -1.32 -0.83 -16.41
C ILE A 314 -2.48 -1.62 -17.01
N SER A 315 -3.59 -1.80 -16.27
CA SER A 315 -4.70 -2.62 -16.75
C SER A 315 -5.26 -2.08 -18.07
N PRO A 316 -5.58 -2.94 -19.06
CA PRO A 316 -6.31 -2.50 -20.26
C PRO A 316 -7.63 -1.79 -19.93
N ILE A 317 -8.29 -2.16 -18.82
CA ILE A 317 -9.50 -1.46 -18.33
C ILE A 317 -9.14 -0.04 -17.87
N GLU A 318 -8.05 0.14 -17.12
CA GLU A 318 -7.57 1.46 -16.68
C GLU A 318 -7.18 2.36 -17.87
N ILE A 319 -6.55 1.79 -18.89
CA ILE A 319 -6.22 2.50 -20.13
C ILE A 319 -7.49 2.86 -20.90
N ALA A 320 -8.47 1.95 -20.96
CA ALA A 320 -9.75 2.18 -21.61
C ALA A 320 -10.55 3.32 -20.94
N ASN A 321 -10.55 3.36 -19.60
CA ASN A 321 -11.18 4.42 -18.83
C ASN A 321 -10.59 5.80 -19.17
N ALA A 322 -9.27 5.91 -19.25
CA ALA A 322 -8.60 7.13 -19.72
C ALA A 322 -8.98 7.50 -21.16
N MET A 323 -9.06 6.52 -22.06
CA MET A 323 -9.48 6.75 -23.45
C MET A 323 -10.94 7.26 -23.55
N ARG A 324 -11.86 6.75 -22.72
CA ARG A 324 -13.26 7.23 -22.70
C ARG A 324 -13.33 8.70 -22.30
N LEU A 325 -12.56 9.12 -21.30
CA LEU A 325 -12.47 10.53 -20.90
C LEU A 325 -11.89 11.41 -22.03
N LEU A 326 -10.81 10.97 -22.68
CA LEU A 326 -10.18 11.72 -23.76
C LEU A 326 -11.13 11.89 -24.97
N ARG A 327 -11.90 10.84 -25.30
CA ARG A 327 -12.93 10.89 -26.37
C ARG A 327 -14.11 11.78 -26.01
N SER A 328 -14.57 11.78 -24.76
CA SER A 328 -15.68 12.64 -24.35
C SER A 328 -15.29 14.12 -24.37
N GLY A 329 -14.02 14.44 -24.05
CA GLY A 329 -13.48 15.79 -24.15
C GLY A 329 -13.19 16.26 -25.58
N THR A 330 -12.94 15.34 -26.53
CA THR A 330 -12.69 15.67 -27.95
C THR A 330 -13.35 14.62 -28.87
N PRO A 331 -14.62 14.80 -29.27
CA PRO A 331 -15.41 13.78 -29.99
C PRO A 331 -14.89 13.31 -31.36
N HIS A 332 -13.91 14.01 -31.95
CA HIS A 332 -13.35 13.70 -33.27
C HIS A 332 -11.85 13.35 -33.23
N LEU A 333 -11.35 12.95 -32.06
CA LEU A 333 -9.94 12.59 -31.90
C LEU A 333 -9.61 11.36 -32.75
N SER A 334 -8.60 11.47 -33.62
CA SER A 334 -8.16 10.33 -34.43
C SER A 334 -7.60 9.22 -33.54
N THR A 335 -7.60 7.97 -34.00
CA THR A 335 -7.02 6.85 -33.24
C THR A 335 -5.54 7.07 -32.91
N ILE A 336 -4.81 7.76 -33.78
CA ILE A 336 -3.39 8.07 -33.58
C ILE A 336 -3.23 9.10 -32.45
N ASP A 337 -4.06 10.14 -32.46
CA ASP A 337 -4.03 11.19 -31.44
C ASP A 337 -4.52 10.69 -30.09
N LEU A 338 -5.55 9.82 -30.08
CA LEU A 338 -6.02 9.15 -28.87
C LEU A 338 -4.94 8.28 -28.25
N ASP A 339 -4.21 7.50 -29.06
CA ASP A 339 -3.11 6.68 -28.57
C ASP A 339 -1.97 7.55 -28.00
N ALA A 340 -1.64 8.65 -28.66
CA ALA A 340 -0.61 9.58 -28.19
C ALA A 340 -1.01 10.27 -26.88
N ALA A 341 -2.24 10.76 -26.77
CA ALA A 341 -2.77 11.37 -25.56
C ALA A 341 -2.85 10.35 -24.41
N THR A 342 -3.29 9.13 -24.69
CA THR A 342 -3.34 8.06 -23.68
C THR A 342 -1.95 7.69 -23.18
N LEU A 343 -0.95 7.58 -24.08
CA LEU A 343 0.43 7.35 -23.66
C LEU A 343 0.93 8.49 -22.76
N ARG A 344 0.61 9.74 -23.08
CA ARG A 344 0.99 10.91 -22.27
C ARG A 344 0.37 10.87 -20.87
N THR A 345 -0.90 10.47 -20.74
CA THR A 345 -1.58 10.28 -19.43
C THR A 345 -0.80 9.39 -18.46
N PHE A 346 -0.04 8.43 -18.98
CA PHE A 346 0.77 7.49 -18.20
C PHE A 346 2.29 7.74 -18.34
N GLY A 347 2.68 8.96 -18.71
CA GLY A 347 4.07 9.40 -18.72
C GLY A 347 4.90 8.76 -19.84
N ARG A 348 4.29 8.43 -20.98
CA ARG A 348 4.96 7.82 -22.15
C ARG A 348 4.81 8.69 -23.38
N LYS A 349 5.89 8.77 -24.18
CA LYS A 349 5.92 9.51 -25.46
C LYS A 349 6.03 8.58 -26.67
N ARG A 350 6.80 7.49 -26.53
CA ARG A 350 7.10 6.58 -27.65
C ARG A 350 6.15 5.38 -27.65
N LYS A 351 5.48 5.17 -28.78
CA LYS A 351 4.68 3.96 -29.04
C LYS A 351 5.58 2.82 -29.53
N THR A 352 5.81 1.82 -28.69
CA THR A 352 6.51 0.58 -29.07
C THR A 352 5.53 -0.47 -29.60
N LYS A 353 6.02 -1.57 -30.19
CA LYS A 353 5.16 -2.70 -30.63
C LYS A 353 4.36 -3.28 -29.46
N GLN A 354 4.98 -3.41 -28.30
CA GLN A 354 4.30 -3.90 -27.09
C GLN A 354 3.21 -2.92 -26.62
N PHE A 355 3.50 -1.62 -26.61
CA PHE A 355 2.50 -0.61 -26.22
C PHE A 355 1.36 -0.54 -27.23
N ALA A 356 1.63 -0.70 -28.53
CA ALA A 356 0.59 -0.74 -29.56
C ALA A 356 -0.36 -1.93 -29.37
N ALA A 357 0.18 -3.11 -29.04
CA ALA A 357 -0.63 -4.29 -28.71
C ALA A 357 -1.48 -4.05 -27.45
N HIS A 358 -0.87 -3.46 -26.42
CA HIS A 358 -1.55 -3.16 -25.16
C HIS A 358 -2.67 -2.11 -25.31
N LEU A 359 -2.41 -1.03 -26.05
CA LEU A 359 -3.41 -0.04 -26.45
C LEU A 359 -4.55 -0.68 -27.27
N SER A 360 -4.25 -1.69 -28.10
CA SER A 360 -5.27 -2.40 -28.87
C SER A 360 -6.23 -3.19 -28.00
N LYS A 361 -5.76 -3.79 -26.91
CA LYS A 361 -6.63 -4.44 -25.92
C LYS A 361 -7.55 -3.43 -25.26
N ALA A 362 -6.99 -2.31 -24.82
CA ALA A 362 -7.78 -1.23 -24.20
C ALA A 362 -8.85 -0.68 -25.16
N ARG A 363 -8.51 -0.40 -26.42
CA ARG A 363 -9.48 0.10 -27.41
C ARG A 363 -10.66 -0.84 -27.66
N ALA A 364 -10.48 -2.15 -27.54
CA ALA A 364 -11.57 -3.11 -27.69
C ALA A 364 -12.65 -2.96 -26.59
N LEU A 365 -12.38 -2.17 -25.54
CA LEU A 365 -13.28 -1.91 -24.41
C LEU A 365 -13.94 -0.52 -24.46
N VAL A 366 -13.61 0.36 -25.42
CA VAL A 366 -13.93 1.82 -25.39
C VAL A 366 -14.98 2.23 -26.41
#